data_AF-A0A0R3M135-F1
#
_entry.id   AF-A0A0R3M135-F1
#
_cell.length_a   1.000
_cell.length_b   1.000
_cell.length_c   1.000
_cell.angle_alpha   90.00
_cell.angle_beta   90.00
_cell.angle_gamma   90.00
#
_symmetry.space_group_name_H-M   'P 1'
#
loop_
_entity.id
_entity.type
_entity.pdbx_description
1 polymer ?
#
loop_
_entity_poly.entity_id
_entity_poly.type
_entity_poly.pdbx_seq_one_letter_code
_entity_poly.pdbx_strand_id
1 'polypeptide(L)' 'MRSVAEYLEWAAEFDELAASANVEVLRKRYADIAACYRLLAKAREWLISTGAIEGEQRALDR' A
#
# COMPACT_ATOMS: atom_id res chain seq x y z
N MET A 1 12.50 -3.07 2.61
CA MET A 1 11.39 -2.13 2.29
C MET A 1 10.34 -2.95 1.55
N ARG A 2 9.05 -2.80 1.87
CA ARG A 2 7.98 -3.57 1.22
C ARG A 2 7.85 -3.19 -0.26
N SER A 3 7.32 -4.09 -1.07
CA SER A 3 7.01 -3.88 -2.48
C SER A 3 5.78 -2.97 -2.67
N VAL A 4 5.63 -2.39 -3.87
CA VAL A 4 4.46 -1.65 -4.34
C VAL A 4 3.25 -2.56 -4.26
N ALA A 5 3.38 -3.82 -4.68
CA ALA A 5 2.32 -4.82 -4.59
C ALA A 5 1.87 -5.04 -3.14
N GLU A 6 2.79 -5.23 -2.19
CA GLU A 6 2.46 -5.39 -0.76
C GLU A 6 1.78 -4.13 -0.19
N TYR A 7 2.20 -2.93 -0.59
CA TYR A 7 1.52 -1.70 -0.15
C TYR A 7 0.09 -1.61 -0.72
N LEU A 8 -0.13 -2.00 -1.98
CA LEU A 8 -1.47 -2.01 -2.57
C LEU A 8 -2.37 -3.08 -1.96
N GLU A 9 -1.82 -4.26 -1.63
CA GLU A 9 -2.52 -5.32 -0.92
C GLU A 9 -3.01 -4.83 0.44
N TRP A 10 -2.14 -4.22 1.25
CA TRP A 10 -2.55 -3.64 2.54
C TRP A 10 -3.54 -2.49 2.38
N ALA A 11 -3.41 -1.67 1.34
CA ALA A 11 -4.42 -0.64 1.08
C ALA A 11 -5.81 -1.25 0.88
N ALA A 12 -5.90 -2.35 0.12
CA ALA A 12 -7.14 -3.08 -0.11
C ALA A 12 -7.70 -3.73 1.17
N GLU A 13 -6.84 -4.36 1.99
CA GLU A 13 -7.26 -4.92 3.29
C GLU A 13 -7.91 -3.84 4.18
N PHE A 14 -7.31 -2.65 4.24
CA PHE A 14 -7.86 -1.55 5.03
C PHE A 14 -9.12 -0.93 4.41
N ASP A 15 -9.28 -0.96 3.09
CA ASP A 15 -10.55 -0.61 2.46
C ASP A 15 -11.67 -1.58 2.87
N GLU A 16 -11.39 -2.89 2.92
CA GLU A 16 -12.36 -3.90 3.37
C GLU A 16 -12.72 -3.72 4.85
N LEU A 17 -11.74 -3.41 5.70
CA LEU A 17 -11.97 -3.06 7.10
C LEU A 17 -12.82 -1.79 7.23
N ALA A 18 -12.58 -0.77 6.40
CA ALA A 18 -13.40 0.44 6.39
C ALA A 18 -14.85 0.13 5.97
N ALA A 19 -15.03 -0.69 4.93
CA ALA A 19 -16.34 -1.09 4.44
C ALA A 19 -17.15 -1.88 5.47
N SER A 20 -16.49 -2.71 6.27
CA SER A 20 -17.12 -3.54 7.32
C SER A 20 -17.28 -2.84 8.67
N ALA A 21 -16.66 -1.67 8.87
CA ALA A 21 -16.72 -0.96 10.14
C ALA A 21 -18.08 -0.29 10.39
N ASN A 22 -18.73 -0.71 11.48
CA ASN A 22 -19.99 -0.14 11.96
C ASN A 22 -19.80 1.15 12.79
N VAL A 23 -18.58 1.43 13.23
CA VAL A 23 -18.23 2.64 13.99
C VAL A 23 -17.62 3.67 13.05
N GLU A 24 -18.22 4.85 12.93
CA GLU A 24 -17.82 5.89 11.99
C GLU A 24 -16.35 6.32 12.16
N VAL A 25 -15.92 6.52 13.41
CA VAL A 25 -14.52 6.88 13.71
C VAL A 25 -13.55 5.79 13.24
N LEU A 26 -13.93 4.52 13.40
CA LEU A 26 -13.11 3.39 13.01
C LEU A 26 -13.04 3.26 11.48
N ARG A 27 -14.18 3.42 10.80
CA ARG A 27 -14.26 3.49 9.34
C ARG A 27 -13.33 4.55 8.77
N LYS A 28 -13.37 5.76 9.33
CA LYS A 28 -12.51 6.86 8.90
C LYS A 28 -11.02 6.52 9.08
N ARG A 29 -10.65 5.96 10.25
CA ARG A 29 -9.26 5.55 10.51
C ARG A 29 -8.77 4.51 9.52
N TYR A 30 -9.58 3.49 9.20
CA TYR A 30 -9.21 2.49 8.22
C TYR A 30 -9.08 3.09 6.81
N ALA A 31 -9.99 3.96 6.39
CA ALA A 31 -9.89 4.66 5.12
C ALA A 31 -8.63 5.55 5.03
N ASP A 32 -8.28 6.25 6.11
CA ASP A 32 -7.06 7.06 6.18
C ASP A 32 -5.79 6.18 6.06
N ILE A 33 -5.77 5.01 6.71
CA ILE A 33 -4.66 4.05 6.60
C ILE A 33 -4.53 3.50 5.18
N ALA A 34 -5.64 3.12 4.54
CA ALA A 34 -5.65 2.69 3.14
C ALA A 34 -5.06 3.78 2.22
N ALA A 35 -5.44 5.04 2.44
CA ALA A 35 -4.87 6.17 1.71
C ALA A 35 -3.36 6.32 1.92
N CYS A 36 -2.86 6.17 3.14
CA CYS A 36 -1.42 6.19 3.43
C CYS A 36 -0.66 5.09 2.68
N TYR A 37 -1.19 3.86 2.62
CA TYR A 37 -0.54 2.79 1.87
C TYR A 37 -0.51 3.06 0.36
N ARG A 38 -1.57 3.63 -0.22
CA ARG A 38 -1.54 4.07 -1.62
C ARG A 38 -0.51 5.17 -1.87
N LEU A 39 -0.30 6.09 -0.92
CA LEU A 39 0.74 7.11 -1.02
C LEU A 39 2.14 6.48 -0.99
N LEU A 40 2.37 5.50 -0.12
CA LEU A 40 3.64 4.75 -0.06
C LEU A 40 3.90 3.98 -1.35
N ALA A 41 2.89 3.30 -1.90
CA ALA A 41 2.96 2.60 -3.17
C ALA A 41 3.40 3.55 -4.30
N LYS A 42 2.73 4.71 -4.43
CA LYS A 42 3.05 5.74 -5.43
C LYS A 42 4.45 6.33 -5.24
N ALA A 43 4.83 6.65 -4.02
CA ALA A 43 6.16 7.19 -3.72
C ALA A 43 7.25 6.18 -4.12
N ARG A 44 7.03 4.89 -3.83
CA ARG A 44 7.95 3.82 -4.19
C ARG A 44 8.02 3.62 -5.70
N GLU A 45 6.88 3.54 -6.39
CA GLU A 45 6.83 3.45 -7.85
C GLU A 45 7.55 4.62 -8.52
N TRP A 46 7.37 5.84 -7.99
CA TRP A 46 8.09 7.01 -8.46
C TRP A 46 9.61 6.87 -8.29
N LEU A 47 10.08 6.45 -7.11
CA LEU A 47 11.51 6.22 -6.86
C LEU A 47 12.11 5.14 -7.77
N ILE A 48 11.35 4.09 -8.08
CA ILE A 48 11.75 3.06 -9.05
C ILE A 48 11.85 3.68 -10.45
N SER A 49 10.85 4.46 -10.84
CA SER A 49 10.78 5.07 -12.18
C SER A 49 11.92 6.07 -12.45
N THR A 50 12.40 6.75 -11.40
CA THR A 50 13.55 7.67 -11.51
C THR A 50 14.90 6.97 -11.36
N GLY A 51 14.92 5.64 -11.16
CA GLY A 51 16.13 4.87 -10.88
C GLY A 51 16.78 5.21 -9.54
N ALA A 52 16.05 5.87 -8.63
CA ALA A 52 16.57 6.21 -7.31
C ALA A 52 16.68 4.98 -6.40
N ILE A 53 15.89 3.94 -6.69
CA ILE A 53 15.97 2.61 -6.07
C ILE A 53 15.82 1.53 -7.15
N GLU A 54 16.31 0.33 -6.85
CA GLU A 54 16.10 -0.84 -7.70
C GLU A 54 14.61 -1.24 -7.75
N GLY A 55 14.18 -1.63 -8.94
CA GLY A 55 12.83 -2.14 -9.19
C GLY A 55 12.56 -3.48 -8.49
N GLU A 56 11.30 -3.90 -8.55
CA GLU A 56 10.83 -5.10 -7.87
C GLU A 56 11.15 -6.34 -8.70
N GLN A 57 12.44 -6.64 -8.84
CA GLN A 57 12.90 -7.89 -9.43
C GLN A 57 12.70 -9.00 -8.39
N ARG A 58 11.79 -9.93 -8.67
CA ARG A 58 11.58 -11.12 -7.85
C ARG A 58 12.90 -11.85 -7.63
N ALA A 59 13.18 -12.19 -6.39
CA ALA A 59 13.97 -13.35 -6.00
C ALA A 59 13.28 -14.63 -6.53
N LEU A 60 13.39 -14.86 -7.83
CA LEU A 60 12.89 -16.04 -8.54
C LEU A 60 14.03 -16.97 -9.01
N ASP A 61 15.19 -16.88 -8.38
CA ASP A 61 16.24 -17.89 -8.49
C ASP A 61 16.44 -18.56 -7.13
N ARG A 62 15.67 -19.61 -6.86
CA ARG A 62 16.04 -20.71 -5.96
C ARG A 62 15.47 -22.02 -6.48
#